data_AF-R7UNH8-F1
#
_entry.id   AF-R7UNH8-F1
#
_cell.length_a   1.000
_cell.length_b   1.000
_cell.length_c   1.000
_cell.angle_alpha   90.00
_cell.angle_beta   90.00
_cell.angle_gamma   90.00
#
_symmetry.space_group_name_H-M   'P 1'
#
loop_
_entity.id
_entity.type
_entity.pdbx_description
1 polymer ?
#
loop_
_entity_poly.entity_id
_entity_poly.type
_entity_poly.pdbx_seq_one_letter_code
_entity_poly.pdbx_strand_id
1 'polypeptide(L)'
;MVIVNTLLACFVIQPRIVTENYVLSVLWYSLVLYLFVNTVTNASLVYFTDVSSLRLTDDREWRHQASERKTNCKRCVRPKPARCHHCIICDQCVLRRDHHCFFLCSCIGYHNQKYFVFFTFFMALAGLYAAAFTTYHICSEYGFCLNKMNLDFEDSNLHLVVFLVSVALGSLFGGIAACSFLFWQLKLICRGQTQLEYRRGITSYTKRDKLKHIEDIFGSSWMMFIIVPIYFNNK
;
A
#
# COMPACT_ATOMS: atom_id res chain seq x y z
N MET A 1 8.74 4.52 8.69
CA MET A 1 9.58 3.53 9.39
C MET A 1 10.00 2.38 8.47
N VAL A 2 9.08 1.54 7.96
CA VAL A 2 9.43 0.40 7.06
C VAL A 2 10.27 0.83 5.85
N ILE A 3 9.88 1.87 5.10
CA ILE A 3 10.60 2.32 3.89
C ILE A 3 12.05 2.71 4.20
N VAL A 4 12.25 3.48 5.28
CA VAL A 4 13.57 3.94 5.74
C VAL A 4 14.39 2.76 6.27
N ASN A 5 13.75 1.85 7.01
CA ASN A 5 14.37 0.65 7.55
C ASN A 5 14.77 -0.35 6.47
N THR A 6 13.98 -0.50 5.40
CA THR A 6 14.35 -1.32 4.24
C THR A 6 15.59 -0.77 3.56
N LEU A 7 15.67 0.55 3.33
CA LEU A 7 16.87 1.15 2.74
C LEU A 7 18.10 1.03 3.65
N LEU A 8 17.96 1.32 4.95
CA LEU A 8 19.05 1.18 5.92
C LEU A 8 19.51 -0.27 6.04
N ALA A 9 18.59 -1.22 6.18
CA ALA A 9 18.92 -2.64 6.19
C ALA A 9 19.65 -3.04 4.91
N CYS A 10 19.21 -2.56 3.75
CA CYS A 10 19.86 -2.91 2.49
C CYS A 10 21.28 -2.30 2.40
N PHE A 11 21.48 -1.00 2.60
CA PHE A 11 22.80 -0.37 2.41
C PHE A 11 23.81 -0.68 3.52
N VAL A 12 23.35 -0.89 4.76
CA VAL A 12 24.24 -1.22 5.89
C VAL A 12 24.56 -2.71 5.92
N ILE A 13 23.62 -3.55 5.50
CA ILE A 13 23.75 -5.00 5.54
C ILE A 13 23.89 -5.51 4.12
N GLN A 14 25.12 -5.58 3.61
CA GLN A 14 25.37 -6.25 2.35
C GLN A 14 25.81 -7.69 2.63
N PRO A 15 25.21 -8.71 1.99
CA PRO A 15 25.70 -10.07 2.12
C PRO A 15 27.07 -10.19 1.45
N ARG A 16 28.02 -10.86 2.11
CA ARG A 16 29.36 -11.09 1.53
C ARG A 16 29.31 -11.76 0.15
N ILE A 17 28.37 -12.69 -0.05
CA ILE A 17 28.15 -13.35 -1.36
C ILE A 17 27.77 -12.34 -2.45
N VAL A 18 27.03 -11.30 -2.09
CA VAL A 18 26.63 -10.24 -3.02
C VAL A 18 27.82 -9.31 -3.29
N THR A 19 28.65 -8.97 -2.28
CA THR A 19 29.88 -8.19 -2.51
C THR A 19 30.90 -8.90 -3.39
N GLU A 20 30.98 -10.23 -3.30
CA GLU A 20 31.97 -11.03 -4.04
C GLU A 20 31.55 -11.29 -5.51
N ASN A 21 30.27 -11.14 -5.83
CA ASN A 21 29.75 -11.35 -7.18
C ASN A 21 29.06 -10.08 -7.72
N TYR A 22 29.71 -9.44 -8.69
CA TYR A 22 29.23 -8.22 -9.33
C TYR A 22 27.80 -8.34 -9.89
N VAL A 23 27.46 -9.45 -10.55
CA VAL A 23 26.13 -9.65 -11.15
C VAL A 23 25.07 -9.74 -10.06
N LEU A 24 25.33 -10.50 -8.98
CA LEU A 24 24.41 -10.60 -7.85
C LEU A 24 24.25 -9.25 -7.13
N SER A 25 25.33 -8.47 -7.00
CA SER A 25 25.26 -7.08 -6.53
C SER A 25 24.31 -6.24 -7.36
N VAL A 26 24.50 -6.18 -8.68
CA VAL A 26 23.65 -5.36 -9.56
C VAL A 26 22.18 -5.79 -9.46
N LEU A 27 21.89 -7.09 -9.50
CA LEU A 27 20.53 -7.62 -9.39
C LEU A 27 19.89 -7.24 -8.04
N TRP A 28 20.65 -7.35 -6.96
CA TRP A 28 20.18 -7.04 -5.63
C TRP A 28 19.87 -5.54 -5.44
N TYR A 29 20.79 -4.63 -5.83
CA TYR A 29 20.53 -3.19 -5.79
C TYR A 29 19.35 -2.79 -6.68
N SER A 30 19.21 -3.45 -7.85
CA SER A 30 18.09 -3.21 -8.77
C SER A 30 16.75 -3.62 -8.12
N LEU A 31 16.71 -4.75 -7.42
CA LEU A 31 15.51 -5.19 -6.69
C LEU A 31 15.14 -4.22 -5.56
N VAL A 32 16.11 -3.82 -4.74
CA VAL A 32 15.87 -2.88 -3.63
C VAL A 32 15.38 -1.54 -4.16
N LEU A 33 16.01 -1.01 -5.21
CA LEU A 33 15.60 0.23 -5.85
C LEU A 33 14.19 0.09 -6.44
N TYR A 34 13.88 -1.04 -7.10
CA TYR A 34 12.56 -1.31 -7.66
C TYR A 34 11.48 -1.28 -6.57
N LEU A 35 11.69 -2.00 -5.46
CA LEU A 35 10.75 -2.03 -4.33
C LEU A 35 10.56 -0.64 -3.70
N PHE A 36 11.65 0.12 -3.55
CA PHE A 36 11.62 1.47 -3.00
C PHE A 36 10.84 2.43 -3.90
N VAL A 37 11.22 2.54 -5.18
CA VAL A 37 10.58 3.42 -6.16
C VAL A 37 9.09 3.11 -6.25
N ASN A 38 8.72 1.84 -6.30
CA ASN A 38 7.33 1.40 -6.34
C ASN A 38 6.52 1.81 -5.12
N THR A 39 7.07 1.59 -3.92
CA THR A 39 6.39 1.91 -2.68
C THR A 39 6.17 3.42 -2.57
N VAL A 40 7.20 4.21 -2.84
CA VAL A 40 7.14 5.68 -2.75
C VAL A 40 6.24 6.27 -3.82
N THR A 41 6.35 5.80 -5.06
CA THR A 41 5.55 6.33 -6.18
C THR A 41 4.07 6.05 -5.94
N ASN A 42 3.70 4.82 -5.57
CA ASN A 42 2.30 4.51 -5.30
C ASN A 42 1.76 5.25 -4.07
N ALA A 43 2.55 5.40 -3.00
CA ALA A 43 2.16 6.23 -1.85
C ALA A 43 1.91 7.69 -2.28
N SER A 44 2.80 8.24 -3.09
CA SER A 44 2.70 9.60 -3.63
C SER A 44 1.46 9.74 -4.51
N LEU A 45 1.20 8.77 -5.38
CA LEU A 45 -0.01 8.77 -6.21
C LEU A 45 -1.28 8.67 -5.37
N VAL A 46 -1.31 7.91 -4.27
CA VAL A 46 -2.45 7.93 -3.35
C VAL A 46 -2.68 9.33 -2.75
N TYR A 47 -1.60 9.98 -2.34
CA TYR A 47 -1.65 11.29 -1.68
C TYR A 47 -2.07 12.42 -2.65
N PHE A 48 -1.43 12.49 -3.82
CA PHE A 48 -1.63 13.57 -4.78
C PHE A 48 -2.82 13.37 -5.73
N THR A 49 -3.41 12.18 -5.80
CA THR A 49 -4.61 11.96 -6.63
C THR A 49 -5.81 12.67 -6.01
N ASP A 50 -6.43 13.56 -6.78
CA ASP A 50 -7.70 14.18 -6.45
C ASP A 50 -8.82 13.11 -6.41
N VAL A 51 -9.36 12.90 -5.21
CA VAL A 51 -10.46 11.94 -4.97
C VAL A 51 -11.82 12.61 -4.85
N SER A 52 -11.87 13.92 -5.05
CA SER A 52 -13.09 14.71 -4.91
C SER A 52 -14.10 14.32 -5.97
N SER A 53 -15.35 14.13 -5.57
CA SER A 53 -16.45 13.92 -6.53
C SER A 53 -16.89 15.22 -7.22
N LEU A 54 -16.24 16.35 -6.93
CA LEU A 54 -16.60 17.67 -7.47
C LEU A 54 -16.62 17.69 -9.00
N ARG A 55 -15.60 17.11 -9.63
CA ARG A 55 -15.50 17.04 -11.10
C ARG A 55 -16.68 16.31 -11.74
N LEU A 56 -17.23 15.31 -11.06
CA LEU A 56 -18.38 14.55 -11.55
C LEU A 56 -19.70 15.30 -11.36
N THR A 57 -19.80 16.15 -10.35
CA THR A 57 -21.02 16.93 -10.09
C THR A 57 -21.21 18.10 -11.05
N ASP A 58 -20.20 18.47 -11.83
CA ASP A 58 -20.31 19.50 -12.87
C ASP A 58 -20.71 18.95 -14.25
N ASP A 59 -20.70 17.63 -14.41
CA ASP A 59 -21.20 16.96 -15.61
C ASP A 59 -22.75 16.95 -15.63
N ARG A 60 -23.34 17.40 -16.75
CA ARG A 60 -24.81 17.53 -16.90
C ARG A 60 -25.52 16.16 -16.86
N GLU A 61 -24.90 15.12 -17.38
CA GLU A 61 -25.42 13.75 -17.41
C GLU A 61 -25.55 13.22 -15.97
N TRP A 62 -24.51 13.46 -15.15
CA TRP A 62 -24.48 13.05 -13.75
C TRP A 62 -25.47 13.83 -12.88
N ARG A 63 -25.67 15.11 -13.15
CA ARG A 63 -26.68 15.92 -12.45
C ARG A 63 -28.08 15.36 -12.62
N HIS A 64 -28.43 14.88 -13.82
CA HIS A 64 -29.72 14.23 -14.06
C HIS A 64 -29.88 12.96 -13.22
N GLN A 65 -28.91 12.03 -13.28
CA GLN A 65 -28.97 10.77 -12.51
C GLN A 65 -28.95 10.98 -10.98
N ALA A 66 -28.22 11.98 -10.49
CA ALA A 66 -28.18 12.31 -9.07
C ALA A 66 -29.49 12.97 -8.59
N SER A 67 -30.14 13.77 -9.44
CA SER A 67 -31.44 14.39 -9.14
C SER A 67 -32.55 13.35 -8.99
N GLU A 68 -32.57 12.32 -9.83
CA GLU A 68 -33.55 11.22 -9.77
C GLU A 68 -33.45 10.43 -8.46
N ARG A 69 -32.23 10.25 -7.93
CA ARG A 69 -31.99 9.54 -6.67
C ARG A 69 -32.17 10.41 -5.42
N LYS A 70 -32.36 11.73 -5.57
CA LYS A 70 -32.54 12.72 -4.49
C LYS A 70 -31.52 12.62 -3.33
N THR A 71 -30.32 12.09 -3.55
CA THR A 71 -29.31 11.97 -2.47
C THR A 71 -28.37 13.17 -2.47
N ASN A 72 -28.68 14.20 -1.68
CA ASN A 72 -27.77 15.34 -1.48
C ASN A 72 -26.85 15.11 -0.28
N CYS A 73 -25.61 15.57 -0.37
CA CYS A 73 -24.76 15.69 0.81
C CYS A 73 -25.22 16.89 1.65
N LYS A 74 -25.61 16.66 2.91
CA LYS A 74 -26.03 17.73 3.83
C LYS A 74 -24.92 18.74 4.13
N ARG A 75 -23.64 18.32 4.09
CA ARG A 75 -22.48 19.15 4.44
C ARG A 75 -21.95 19.93 3.24
N CYS A 76 -21.80 19.28 2.08
CA CYS A 76 -21.37 19.96 0.86
C CYS A 76 -22.51 20.76 0.18
N VAL A 77 -23.77 20.45 0.49
CA VAL A 77 -24.99 21.01 -0.12
C VAL A 77 -25.02 20.79 -1.64
N ARG A 78 -24.65 19.58 -2.08
CA ARG A 78 -24.60 19.21 -3.51
C ARG A 78 -25.16 17.81 -3.74
N PRO A 79 -25.65 17.50 -4.95
CA PRO A 79 -26.01 16.15 -5.34
C PRO A 79 -24.85 15.18 -5.16
N LYS A 80 -25.14 13.99 -4.64
CA LYS A 80 -24.14 12.95 -4.38
C LYS A 80 -24.32 11.82 -5.40
N PRO A 81 -23.30 11.49 -6.21
CA PRO A 81 -23.32 10.30 -7.05
C PRO A 81 -23.55 9.01 -6.24
N ALA A 82 -23.96 7.94 -6.93
CA ALA A 82 -24.05 6.63 -6.32
C ALA A 82 -22.72 6.21 -5.68
N ARG A 83 -22.76 5.59 -4.50
CA ARG A 83 -21.58 5.13 -3.74
C ARG A 83 -20.58 6.22 -3.31
N CYS A 84 -20.82 7.49 -3.63
CA CYS A 84 -20.01 8.58 -3.08
C CYS A 84 -20.35 8.74 -1.59
N HIS A 85 -19.43 9.16 -0.73
CA HIS A 85 -19.72 9.49 0.67
C HIS A 85 -18.86 10.68 1.12
N HIS A 86 -19.40 11.50 2.02
CA HIS A 86 -18.64 12.60 2.61
C HIS A 86 -17.65 12.06 3.64
N CYS A 87 -16.39 12.47 3.53
CA CYS A 87 -15.37 12.25 4.56
C CYS A 87 -15.26 13.53 5.39
N ILE A 88 -15.51 13.41 6.70
CA ILE A 88 -15.44 14.55 7.62
C ILE A 88 -13.99 15.06 7.76
N ILE A 89 -13.01 14.15 7.72
CA ILE A 89 -11.59 14.48 7.89
C ILE A 89 -11.06 15.26 6.68
N CYS A 90 -11.41 14.83 5.46
CA CYS A 90 -11.02 15.53 4.23
C CYS A 90 -11.99 16.67 3.85
N ASP A 91 -13.08 16.86 4.61
CA ASP A 91 -14.19 17.79 4.35
C ASP A 91 -14.72 17.80 2.91
N GLN A 92 -14.76 16.62 2.27
CA GLN A 92 -15.18 16.49 0.88
C GLN A 92 -15.93 15.19 0.60
N CYS A 93 -16.72 15.22 -0.46
CA CYS A 93 -17.40 14.04 -1.01
C CYS A 93 -16.43 13.24 -1.88
N VAL A 94 -16.30 11.95 -1.58
CA VAL A 94 -15.36 11.04 -2.26
C VAL A 94 -16.15 9.98 -3.01
N LEU A 95 -15.91 9.82 -4.32
CA LEU A 95 -16.57 8.80 -5.13
C LEU A 95 -16.11 7.40 -4.70
N ARG A 96 -17.07 6.45 -4.59
CA ARG A 96 -16.83 5.07 -4.13
C ARG A 96 -15.93 5.05 -2.89
N ARG A 97 -16.24 5.88 -1.89
CA ARG A 97 -15.39 6.07 -0.71
C ARG A 97 -15.23 4.75 0.04
N ASP A 98 -13.98 4.32 0.18
CA ASP A 98 -13.63 3.14 0.97
C ASP A 98 -13.38 3.52 2.43
N HIS A 99 -12.31 4.28 2.67
CA HIS A 99 -11.94 4.76 4.00
C HIS A 99 -11.09 6.04 3.92
N HIS A 100 -10.85 6.66 5.07
CA HIS A 100 -9.79 7.66 5.20
C HIS A 100 -8.57 6.94 5.77
N CYS A 101 -7.45 6.96 5.03
CA CYS A 101 -6.23 6.32 5.46
C CYS A 101 -5.37 7.32 6.24
N PHE A 102 -5.25 7.12 7.55
CA PHE A 102 -4.43 7.99 8.41
C PHE A 102 -2.94 7.91 8.07
N PHE A 103 -2.45 6.75 7.60
CA PHE A 103 -1.04 6.56 7.26
C PHE A 103 -0.60 7.37 6.04
N LEU A 104 -1.52 7.62 5.12
CA LEU A 104 -1.26 8.37 3.88
C LEU A 104 -1.92 9.74 3.88
N CYS A 105 -2.55 10.15 5.00
CA CYS A 105 -3.28 11.42 5.14
C CYS A 105 -4.24 11.71 3.97
N SER A 106 -4.84 10.68 3.39
CA SER A 106 -5.66 10.78 2.18
C SER A 106 -6.85 9.83 2.23
N CYS A 107 -7.94 10.23 1.57
CA CYS A 107 -9.10 9.36 1.41
C CYS A 107 -8.85 8.35 0.29
N ILE A 108 -9.18 7.08 0.54
CA ILE A 108 -9.15 6.03 -0.47
C ILE A 108 -10.54 5.93 -1.10
N GLY A 109 -10.59 6.07 -2.43
CA GLY A 109 -11.81 6.04 -3.21
C GLY A 109 -11.54 5.61 -4.65
N TYR A 110 -12.51 5.83 -5.53
CA TYR A 110 -12.48 5.32 -6.90
C TYR A 110 -11.18 5.63 -7.65
N HIS A 111 -10.70 6.88 -7.59
CA HIS A 111 -9.58 7.35 -8.41
C HIS A 111 -8.20 6.88 -7.93
N ASN A 112 -8.04 6.55 -6.65
CA ASN A 112 -6.73 6.21 -6.07
C ASN A 112 -6.66 4.82 -5.42
N GLN A 113 -7.76 4.04 -5.41
CA GLN A 113 -7.77 2.71 -4.79
C GLN A 113 -6.74 1.76 -5.42
N LYS A 114 -6.50 1.85 -6.73
CA LYS A 114 -5.46 1.05 -7.41
C LYS A 114 -4.06 1.31 -6.84
N TYR A 115 -3.71 2.59 -6.64
CA TYR A 115 -2.42 2.98 -6.08
C TYR A 115 -2.29 2.52 -4.64
N PHE A 116 -3.37 2.54 -3.87
CA PHE A 116 -3.37 2.02 -2.50
C PHE A 116 -3.10 0.50 -2.44
N VAL A 117 -3.69 -0.27 -3.36
CA VAL A 117 -3.43 -1.72 -3.46
C VAL A 117 -1.97 -1.98 -3.82
N PHE A 118 -1.41 -1.30 -4.83
CA PHE A 118 0.00 -1.47 -5.18
C PHE A 118 0.95 -1.01 -4.08
N PHE A 119 0.65 0.13 -3.43
CA PHE A 119 1.40 0.59 -2.28
C PHE A 119 1.46 -0.47 -1.17
N THR A 120 0.32 -1.05 -0.79
CA THR A 120 0.29 -2.10 0.25
C THR A 120 0.96 -3.40 -0.19
N PHE A 121 0.89 -3.74 -1.48
CA PHE A 121 1.61 -4.89 -2.04
C PHE A 121 3.14 -4.72 -1.98
N PHE A 122 3.66 -3.61 -2.49
CA PHE A 122 5.10 -3.36 -2.47
C PHE A 122 5.63 -3.13 -1.05
N MET A 123 4.84 -2.51 -0.17
CA MET A 123 5.17 -2.40 1.25
C MET A 123 5.24 -3.76 1.95
N ALA A 124 4.33 -4.68 1.63
CA ALA A 124 4.37 -6.04 2.16
C ALA A 124 5.64 -6.78 1.71
N LEU A 125 5.94 -6.73 0.40
CA LEU A 125 7.16 -7.33 -0.15
C LEU A 125 8.42 -6.73 0.48
N ALA A 126 8.53 -5.40 0.52
CA ALA A 126 9.69 -4.71 1.09
C ALA A 126 9.87 -5.00 2.59
N GLY A 127 8.78 -5.03 3.37
CA GLY A 127 8.81 -5.30 4.80
C GLY A 127 9.20 -6.74 5.12
N LEU A 128 8.60 -7.72 4.44
CA LEU A 128 8.94 -9.14 4.63
C LEU A 128 10.36 -9.45 4.15
N TYR A 129 10.78 -8.87 3.02
CA TYR A 129 12.13 -8.98 2.51
C TYR A 129 13.16 -8.43 3.50
N ALA A 130 12.97 -7.20 3.97
CA ALA A 130 13.88 -6.56 4.93
C ALA A 130 13.93 -7.32 6.26
N ALA A 131 12.80 -7.85 6.74
CA ALA A 131 12.75 -8.66 7.95
C ALA A 131 13.54 -9.97 7.81
N ALA A 132 13.28 -10.74 6.74
CA ALA A 132 13.98 -12.00 6.49
C ALA A 132 15.48 -11.79 6.32
N PHE A 133 15.85 -10.75 5.57
CA PHE A 133 17.24 -10.46 5.26
C PHE A 133 18.02 -9.97 6.49
N THR A 134 17.45 -9.03 7.26
CA THR A 134 18.08 -8.54 8.50
C THR A 134 18.21 -9.68 9.52
N THR A 135 17.19 -10.53 9.64
CA THR A 135 17.23 -11.70 10.53
C THR A 135 18.32 -12.68 10.11
N TYR A 136 18.44 -12.98 8.81
CA TYR A 136 19.50 -13.83 8.30
C TYR A 136 20.89 -13.30 8.64
N HIS A 137 21.12 -11.99 8.45
CA HIS A 137 22.39 -11.36 8.80
C HIS A 137 22.69 -11.41 10.31
N ILE A 138 21.69 -11.15 11.15
CA ILE A 138 21.84 -11.29 12.60
C ILE A 138 22.26 -12.73 12.94
N CYS A 139 21.60 -13.72 12.36
CA CYS A 139 21.90 -15.14 12.60
C CYS A 139 23.28 -15.56 12.06
N SER A 140 23.71 -15.04 10.90
CA SER A 140 24.98 -15.44 10.28
C SER A 140 26.19 -14.82 10.98
N GLU A 141 26.13 -13.52 11.29
CA GLU A 141 27.27 -12.79 11.87
C GLU A 141 27.29 -12.88 13.41
N TYR A 142 26.11 -12.91 14.06
CA TYR A 142 25.99 -12.87 15.52
C TYR A 142 25.36 -14.13 16.14
N GLY A 143 24.58 -14.91 15.38
CA GLY A 143 23.98 -16.16 15.84
C GLY A 143 25.00 -17.28 16.09
N PHE A 144 26.12 -17.28 15.36
CA PHE A 144 27.28 -18.12 15.68
C PHE A 144 27.97 -17.68 17.00
N CYS A 145 27.95 -16.38 17.32
CA CYS A 145 28.53 -15.82 18.54
C CYS A 145 27.68 -16.07 19.79
N LEU A 146 26.35 -16.04 19.69
CA LEU A 146 25.44 -16.34 20.80
C LEU A 146 25.57 -17.79 21.31
N ASN A 147 25.93 -18.73 20.42
CA ASN A 147 26.15 -20.13 20.80
C ASN A 147 27.55 -20.36 21.43
N LYS A 148 28.42 -19.34 21.49
CA LYS A 148 29.82 -19.48 21.89
C LYS A 148 30.28 -18.61 23.08
N MET A 149 29.45 -17.74 23.66
CA MET A 149 29.89 -16.78 24.71
C MET A 149 28.78 -16.52 25.74
N ASN A 150 28.97 -16.90 27.02
CA ASN A 150 29.36 -15.92 28.06
C ASN A 150 29.66 -14.54 27.48
N LEU A 151 28.65 -13.68 27.53
CA LEU A 151 28.53 -12.38 26.86
C LEU A 151 29.60 -11.37 27.33
N ASP A 152 30.78 -11.38 26.71
CA ASP A 152 31.65 -10.19 26.66
C ASP A 152 31.44 -9.50 25.30
N PHE A 153 30.28 -8.85 25.14
CA PHE A 153 30.08 -7.92 24.02
C PHE A 153 30.76 -6.60 24.38
N GLU A 154 31.71 -6.16 23.56
CA GLU A 154 32.14 -4.76 23.54
C GLU A 154 30.90 -3.86 23.31
N ASP A 155 30.72 -2.80 24.10
CA ASP A 155 29.49 -1.96 24.14
C ASP A 155 29.02 -1.50 22.74
N SER A 156 29.95 -1.26 21.81
CA SER A 156 29.66 -0.85 20.43
C SER A 156 28.91 -1.91 19.61
N ASN A 157 29.21 -3.20 19.81
CA ASN A 157 28.55 -4.29 19.09
C ASN A 157 27.13 -4.54 19.62
N LEU A 158 26.92 -4.32 20.93
CA LEU A 158 25.59 -4.45 21.54
C LEU A 158 24.60 -3.45 20.94
N HIS A 159 24.99 -2.17 20.82
CA HIS A 159 24.13 -1.14 20.23
C HIS A 159 23.74 -1.46 18.78
N LEU A 160 24.67 -1.96 17.98
CA LEU A 160 24.40 -2.36 16.60
C LEU A 160 23.42 -3.54 16.54
N VAL A 161 23.62 -4.59 17.35
CA VAL A 161 22.72 -5.75 17.39
C VAL A 161 21.31 -5.35 17.83
N VAL A 162 21.17 -4.51 18.86
CA VAL A 162 19.86 -4.00 19.32
C VAL A 162 19.17 -3.20 18.21
N PHE A 163 19.92 -2.36 17.49
CA PHE A 163 19.40 -1.61 16.33
C PHE A 163 18.91 -2.56 15.23
N LEU A 164 19.71 -3.56 14.85
CA LEU A 164 19.36 -4.54 13.82
C LEU A 164 18.12 -5.36 14.20
N VAL A 165 18.01 -5.81 15.45
CA VAL A 165 16.82 -6.51 15.96
C VAL A 165 15.58 -5.61 15.87
N SER A 166 15.71 -4.33 16.26
CA SER A 166 14.62 -3.35 16.16
C SER A 166 14.17 -3.13 14.70
N VAL A 167 15.13 -3.08 13.77
CA VAL A 167 14.87 -2.98 12.32
C VAL A 167 14.16 -4.23 11.79
N ALA A 168 14.60 -5.44 12.19
CA ALA A 168 13.99 -6.70 11.79
C ALA A 168 12.54 -6.80 12.28
N LEU A 169 12.30 -6.53 13.56
CA LEU A 169 10.96 -6.54 14.16
C LEU A 169 10.05 -5.49 13.52
N GLY A 170 10.52 -4.25 13.37
CA GLY A 170 9.75 -3.18 12.75
C GLY A 170 9.36 -3.48 11.30
N SER A 171 10.27 -4.08 10.54
CA SER A 171 10.01 -4.53 9.16
C SER A 171 9.02 -5.69 9.10
N LEU A 172 9.13 -6.64 10.03
CA LEU A 172 8.21 -7.78 10.13
C LEU A 172 6.78 -7.33 10.45
N PHE A 173 6.60 -6.53 11.51
CA PHE A 173 5.28 -6.02 11.89
C PHE A 173 4.68 -5.16 10.78
N GLY A 174 5.49 -4.29 10.16
CA GLY A 174 5.07 -3.49 9.02
C GLY A 174 4.63 -4.33 7.82
N GLY A 175 5.40 -5.36 7.48
CA GLY A 175 5.10 -6.30 6.39
C GLY A 175 3.80 -7.08 6.65
N ILE A 176 3.62 -7.62 7.86
CA ILE A 176 2.39 -8.34 8.24
C ILE A 176 1.16 -7.43 8.22
N ALA A 177 1.30 -6.19 8.71
CA ALA A 177 0.22 -5.20 8.65
C ALA A 177 -0.16 -4.88 7.20
N ALA A 178 0.84 -4.67 6.33
CA ALA A 178 0.62 -4.44 4.90
C ALA A 178 -0.06 -5.64 4.21
N CYS A 179 0.36 -6.88 4.51
CA CYS A 179 -0.32 -8.09 4.05
C CYS A 179 -1.79 -8.13 4.48
N SER A 180 -2.07 -7.74 5.74
CA SER A 180 -3.43 -7.71 6.28
C SER A 180 -4.31 -6.69 5.57
N PHE A 181 -3.80 -5.48 5.31
CA PHE A 181 -4.50 -4.45 4.54
C PHE A 181 -4.72 -4.87 3.08
N LEU A 182 -3.71 -5.46 2.44
CA LEU A 182 -3.79 -5.94 1.08
C LEU A 182 -4.86 -7.02 0.95
N PHE A 183 -4.83 -8.04 1.82
CA PHE A 183 -5.82 -9.10 1.85
C PHE A 183 -7.24 -8.54 1.98
N TRP A 184 -7.42 -7.59 2.89
CA TRP A 184 -8.71 -6.96 3.11
C TRP A 184 -9.21 -6.20 1.88
N GLN A 185 -8.35 -5.39 1.24
CA GLN A 185 -8.70 -4.68 0.00
C GLN A 185 -9.05 -5.64 -1.13
N LEU A 186 -8.24 -6.68 -1.38
CA LEU A 186 -8.51 -7.66 -2.41
C LEU A 186 -9.84 -8.39 -2.17
N LYS A 187 -10.13 -8.76 -0.91
CA LYS A 187 -11.41 -9.37 -0.53
C LYS A 187 -12.60 -8.46 -0.86
N LEU A 188 -12.51 -7.17 -0.53
CA LEU A 188 -13.57 -6.20 -0.81
C LEU A 188 -13.74 -5.94 -2.32
N ILE A 189 -12.64 -5.81 -3.05
CA ILE A 189 -12.63 -5.64 -4.51
C ILE A 189 -13.28 -6.86 -5.18
N CYS A 190 -12.90 -8.09 -4.81
CA CYS A 190 -13.51 -9.30 -5.35
C CYS A 190 -15.01 -9.39 -5.07
N ARG A 191 -15.49 -8.84 -3.95
CA ARG A 191 -16.93 -8.75 -3.64
C ARG A 191 -17.64 -7.60 -4.34
N GLY A 192 -16.92 -6.66 -4.95
CA GLY A 192 -17.50 -5.44 -5.53
C GLY A 192 -17.94 -4.41 -4.50
N GLN A 193 -17.47 -4.53 -3.25
CA GLN A 193 -17.89 -3.67 -2.12
C GLN A 193 -16.76 -2.73 -1.69
N THR A 194 -17.15 -1.61 -1.09
CA THR A 194 -16.28 -0.77 -0.24
C THR A 194 -16.40 -1.21 1.22
N GLN A 195 -15.45 -0.80 2.05
CA GLN A 195 -15.45 -1.04 3.48
C GLN A 195 -16.71 -0.48 4.17
N LEU A 196 -17.24 0.65 3.69
CA LEU A 196 -18.47 1.22 4.20
C LEU A 196 -19.69 0.39 3.81
N GLU A 197 -19.76 -0.07 2.55
CA GLU A 197 -20.84 -0.91 2.06
C GLU A 197 -20.86 -2.26 2.77
N TYR A 198 -19.69 -2.88 2.97
CA TYR A 198 -19.57 -4.12 3.73
C TYR A 198 -20.08 -3.96 5.15
N ARG A 199 -19.65 -2.92 5.86
CA ARG A 199 -20.11 -2.62 7.24
C ARG A 199 -21.60 -2.32 7.34
N ARG A 200 -22.22 -1.80 6.28
CA ARG A 200 -23.65 -1.49 6.22
C ARG A 200 -24.49 -2.63 5.64
N GLY A 201 -23.90 -3.77 5.30
CA GLY A 201 -24.61 -4.90 4.70
C GLY A 201 -25.15 -4.62 3.29
N ILE A 202 -24.60 -3.64 2.56
CA ILE A 202 -25.07 -3.26 1.23
C ILE A 202 -24.53 -4.24 0.20
N THR A 203 -25.40 -5.06 -0.40
CA THR A 203 -25.04 -6.11 -1.38
C THR A 203 -25.48 -5.81 -2.81
N SER A 204 -26.10 -4.65 -3.06
CA SER A 204 -26.65 -4.30 -4.39
C SER A 204 -25.64 -4.38 -5.53
N TYR A 205 -24.35 -4.16 -5.23
CA TYR A 205 -23.26 -4.15 -6.21
C TYR A 205 -22.52 -5.49 -6.33
N THR A 206 -22.83 -6.50 -5.51
CA THR A 206 -22.06 -7.76 -5.44
C THR A 206 -22.42 -8.75 -6.55
N LYS A 207 -23.55 -8.54 -7.25
CA LYS A 207 -24.10 -9.48 -8.23
C LYS A 207 -23.38 -9.46 -9.59
N ARG A 208 -22.49 -8.50 -9.84
CA ARG A 208 -21.74 -8.42 -11.10
C ARG A 208 -20.59 -9.43 -11.09
N ASP A 209 -20.10 -9.75 -12.28
CA ASP A 209 -18.93 -10.60 -12.49
C ASP A 209 -17.72 -10.07 -11.70
N LYS A 210 -16.99 -10.97 -11.04
CA LYS A 210 -15.78 -10.65 -10.26
C LYS A 210 -14.71 -9.98 -11.13
N LEU A 211 -14.56 -10.40 -12.39
CA LEU A 211 -13.59 -9.80 -13.31
C LEU A 211 -13.90 -8.33 -13.57
N LYS A 212 -15.19 -7.98 -13.72
CA LYS A 212 -15.62 -6.59 -13.89
C LYS A 212 -15.30 -5.73 -12.66
N HIS A 213 -15.36 -6.29 -11.45
CA HIS A 213 -14.96 -5.55 -10.25
C HIS A 213 -13.47 -5.22 -10.22
N ILE A 214 -12.63 -6.13 -10.72
CA ILE A 214 -11.19 -5.95 -10.83
C ILE A 214 -10.88 -4.91 -11.92
N GLU A 215 -11.48 -5.04 -13.10
CA GLU A 215 -11.36 -4.08 -14.21
C GLU A 215 -11.83 -2.66 -13.82
N ASP A 216 -12.87 -2.55 -12.98
CA ASP A 216 -13.35 -1.27 -12.47
C ASP A 216 -12.30 -0.53 -11.61
N ILE A 217 -11.32 -1.23 -11.03
CA ILE A 217 -10.25 -0.67 -10.18
C ILE A 217 -8.93 -0.55 -10.94
N PHE A 218 -8.50 -1.63 -11.59
CA PHE A 218 -7.17 -1.73 -12.19
C PHE A 218 -7.16 -1.43 -13.71
N GLY A 219 -8.32 -1.31 -14.34
CA GLY A 219 -8.44 -1.18 -15.79
C GLY A 219 -8.30 -2.52 -16.52
N SER A 220 -8.46 -2.49 -17.84
CA SER A 220 -8.39 -3.67 -18.71
C SER A 220 -6.98 -4.28 -18.80
N SER A 221 -5.94 -3.47 -18.64
CA SER A 221 -4.53 -3.89 -18.68
C SER A 221 -3.93 -4.12 -17.30
N TRP A 222 -4.73 -4.57 -16.33
CA TRP A 222 -4.35 -4.66 -14.92
C TRP A 222 -3.08 -5.48 -14.65
N MET A 223 -2.78 -6.50 -15.47
CA MET A 223 -1.59 -7.34 -15.32
C MET A 223 -0.28 -6.57 -15.57
N MET A 224 -0.31 -5.52 -16.40
CA MET A 224 0.88 -4.73 -16.74
C MET A 224 1.39 -3.91 -15.55
N PHE A 225 0.52 -3.60 -14.58
CA PHE A 225 0.89 -2.83 -13.39
C PHE A 225 1.83 -3.59 -12.44
N ILE A 226 1.92 -4.92 -12.55
CA ILE A 226 2.89 -5.73 -11.78
C ILE A 226 4.32 -5.52 -12.30
N ILE A 227 4.47 -5.20 -13.59
CA ILE A 227 5.76 -5.11 -14.28
C ILE A 227 6.20 -3.64 -14.42
N VAL A 228 5.28 -2.75 -14.80
CA VAL A 228 5.54 -1.32 -14.93
C VAL A 228 4.39 -0.57 -14.24
N PRO A 229 4.61 0.07 -13.09
CA PRO A 229 3.57 0.83 -12.37
C PRO A 229 3.27 2.18 -13.04
N ILE A 230 3.97 2.48 -14.13
CA ILE A 230 3.93 3.76 -14.80
C ILE A 230 2.83 3.72 -15.86
N TYR A 231 1.71 4.32 -15.46
CA TYR A 231 0.82 5.13 -16.31
C TYR A 231 0.21 4.44 -17.53
N PHE A 232 -0.85 3.66 -17.29
CA PHE A 232 -1.94 3.52 -18.26
C PHE A 232 -3.20 4.13 -17.68
N ASN A 233 -3.35 5.43 -17.94
CA ASN A 233 -4.55 6.17 -17.61
C ASN A 233 -5.58 5.94 -18.73
N ASN A 234 -6.32 4.83 -18.65
CA ASN A 234 -7.42 4.55 -19.58
C ASN A 234 -8.80 4.93 -19.03
N LYS A 235 -8.88 5.74 -17.96
CA LYS A 235 -10.13 6.32 -17.44
C LYS A 235 -9.85 7.63 -16.69
#